data_AF-A0A8C8JXW4-F1
#
_entry.id   AF-A0A8C8JXW4-F1
#
_cell.length_a   1.000
_cell.length_b   1.000
_cell.length_c   1.000
_cell.angle_alpha   90.00
_cell.angle_beta   90.00
_cell.angle_gamma   90.00
#
_symmetry.space_group_name_H-M   'P 1'
#
loop_
_entity.id
_entity.type
_entity.pdbx_description
1 polymer ?
#
loop_
_entity_poly.entity_id
_entity_poly.type
_entity_poly.pdbx_seq_one_letter_code
_entity_poly.pdbx_strand_id
1 'polypeptide(L)'
;MQANHTCAVRPSRHSTSTHSTSATGYNMLTDHEKELIAKIWDKMIPVASEIGAECLLRMMTTFPGTKTYFAHLDIRPRSPHLRSHGKKIVLAIAECSKDISSMMVTLAPLQTLHAYKLRIDPCNFKLLCHCILVTLAAHMGDEFDPVAHAAMDKYLSAFAAVLAEKYR
;
A
#
# COMPACT_ATOMS: atom_id res chain seq x y z
N MET A 1 46.68 -48.92 -30.85
CA MET A 1 45.61 -49.45 -29.96
C MET A 1 46.10 -49.17 -28.53
N GLN A 2 45.51 -48.36 -27.64
CA GLN A 2 44.16 -47.83 -27.40
C GLN A 2 44.37 -46.44 -26.74
N ALA A 3 43.84 -45.33 -27.27
CA ALA A 3 42.51 -44.76 -27.00
C ALA A 3 42.27 -44.35 -25.53
N ASN A 4 42.51 -43.05 -25.27
CA ASN A 4 42.05 -42.29 -24.12
C ASN A 4 40.51 -42.30 -24.04
N HIS A 5 39.94 -42.62 -22.87
CA HIS A 5 38.55 -42.30 -22.56
C HIS A 5 38.48 -41.49 -21.26
N THR A 6 38.49 -40.16 -21.42
CA THR A 6 38.09 -39.21 -20.39
C THR A 6 36.58 -39.09 -20.43
N CYS A 7 35.89 -39.62 -19.41
CA CYS A 7 34.46 -39.38 -19.19
C CYS A 7 34.30 -37.99 -18.54
N ALA A 8 34.13 -36.95 -19.36
CA ALA A 8 33.77 -35.62 -18.89
C ALA A 8 32.26 -35.58 -18.60
N VAL A 9 31.90 -35.70 -17.32
CA VAL A 9 30.53 -35.51 -16.85
C VAL A 9 30.14 -34.04 -17.07
N ARG A 10 29.15 -33.84 -17.93
CA ARG A 10 28.57 -32.54 -18.29
C ARG A 10 27.84 -31.93 -17.07
N PRO A 11 28.06 -30.66 -16.69
CA PRO A 11 27.28 -30.06 -15.63
C PRO A 11 25.83 -29.85 -16.12
N SER A 12 24.89 -30.41 -15.35
CA SER A 12 23.46 -30.17 -15.48
C SER A 12 23.21 -28.67 -15.31
N ARG A 13 22.78 -28.01 -16.40
CA ARG A 13 22.23 -26.66 -16.33
C ARG A 13 20.91 -26.78 -15.57
N HIS A 14 20.95 -26.49 -14.27
CA HIS A 14 19.73 -26.09 -13.56
C HIS A 14 19.24 -24.81 -14.23
N SER A 15 18.24 -24.98 -15.09
CA SER A 15 17.38 -23.89 -15.53
C SER A 15 16.74 -23.31 -14.28
N THR A 16 17.31 -22.20 -13.78
CA THR A 16 16.62 -21.33 -12.85
C THR A 16 15.37 -20.83 -13.56
N SER A 17 14.24 -21.46 -13.23
CA SER A 17 12.91 -20.93 -13.51
C SER A 17 12.88 -19.53 -12.88
N THR A 18 13.07 -18.50 -13.69
CA THR A 18 12.65 -17.15 -13.35
C THR A 18 11.15 -17.24 -13.15
N HIS A 19 10.71 -17.25 -11.89
CA HIS A 19 9.33 -16.93 -11.58
C HIS A 19 9.07 -15.57 -12.19
N SER A 20 8.33 -15.58 -13.29
CA SER A 20 7.71 -14.39 -13.86
C SER A 20 6.83 -13.81 -12.77
N THR A 21 7.36 -12.83 -12.05
CA THR A 21 6.57 -11.98 -11.19
C THR A 21 5.50 -11.39 -12.09
N SER A 22 4.25 -11.75 -11.81
CA SER A 22 3.06 -11.11 -12.38
C SER A 22 3.32 -9.61 -12.44
N ALA A 23 3.08 -8.99 -13.60
CA ALA A 23 3.30 -7.57 -13.81
C ALA A 23 2.56 -6.78 -12.72
N THR A 24 3.28 -6.38 -11.69
CA THR A 24 2.69 -5.78 -10.51
C THR A 24 2.27 -4.35 -10.88
N GLY A 25 1.03 -3.99 -10.58
CA GLY A 25 0.37 -2.78 -11.08
C GLY A 25 1.05 -1.44 -10.76
N TYR A 26 2.14 -1.42 -9.98
CA TYR A 26 2.95 -0.22 -9.74
C TYR A 26 3.86 0.18 -10.91
N ASN A 27 4.10 -0.70 -11.89
CA ASN A 27 4.79 -0.33 -13.15
C ASN A 27 3.96 0.61 -14.06
N MET A 28 2.76 1.02 -13.63
CA MET A 28 1.88 1.91 -14.39
C MET A 28 2.03 3.41 -14.06
N LEU A 29 2.81 3.77 -13.04
CA LEU A 29 3.03 5.18 -12.68
C LEU A 29 4.15 5.78 -13.52
N THR A 30 3.88 6.91 -14.15
CA THR A 30 4.91 7.71 -14.85
C THR A 30 5.83 8.40 -13.84
N ASP A 31 7.02 8.83 -14.26
CA ASP A 31 7.96 9.50 -13.35
C ASP A 31 7.39 10.81 -12.80
N HIS A 32 6.65 11.58 -13.62
CA HIS A 32 5.94 12.76 -13.17
C HIS A 32 4.91 12.46 -12.07
N GLU A 33 4.18 11.34 -12.19
CA GLU A 33 3.22 10.92 -11.17
C GLU A 33 3.91 10.54 -9.87
N LYS A 34 5.05 9.83 -9.94
CA LYS A 34 5.83 9.47 -8.75
C LYS A 34 6.29 10.71 -7.99
N GLU A 35 6.84 11.70 -8.70
CA GLU A 35 7.26 12.97 -8.11
C GLU A 35 6.09 13.71 -7.46
N LEU A 36 4.95 13.77 -8.15
CA LEU A 36 3.73 14.39 -7.64
C LEU A 36 3.24 13.71 -6.35
N ILE A 37 3.17 12.38 -6.34
CA ILE A 37 2.72 11.60 -5.17
C ILE A 37 3.67 11.84 -3.98
N ALA A 38 4.99 11.81 -4.19
CA ALA A 38 5.96 12.08 -3.13
C ALA A 38 5.78 13.48 -2.55
N LYS A 39 5.63 14.51 -3.42
CA LYS A 39 5.39 15.89 -3.00
C LYS A 39 4.10 16.06 -2.20
N ILE A 40 3.03 15.38 -2.61
CA ILE A 40 1.76 15.40 -1.86
C ILE A 40 1.98 14.83 -0.45
N TRP A 41 2.65 13.68 -0.33
CA TRP A 41 2.87 13.07 0.98
C TRP A 41 3.81 13.87 1.87
N ASP A 42 4.85 14.51 1.33
CA ASP A 42 5.71 15.43 2.09
C ASP A 42 4.91 16.56 2.74
N LYS A 43 3.89 17.09 2.04
CA LYS A 43 2.98 18.10 2.57
C LYS A 43 2.03 17.53 3.64
N MET A 44 1.64 16.27 3.53
CA MET A 44 0.67 15.62 4.43
C MET A 44 1.30 15.02 5.70
N ILE A 45 2.59 14.66 5.68
CA ILE A 45 3.29 14.08 6.84
C ILE A 45 3.16 14.92 8.13
N PRO A 46 3.33 16.26 8.11
CA PRO A 46 3.18 17.09 9.31
C PRO A 46 1.80 16.99 9.97
N VAL A 47 0.75 16.76 9.18
CA VAL A 47 -0.65 16.65 9.62
C VAL A 47 -1.18 15.22 9.59
N ALA A 48 -0.31 14.21 9.48
CA ALA A 48 -0.67 12.80 9.30
C ALA A 48 -1.65 12.26 10.37
N SER A 49 -1.56 12.76 11.60
CA SER A 49 -2.47 12.34 12.69
C SER A 49 -3.92 12.81 12.48
N GLU A 50 -4.10 13.95 11.82
CA GLU A 50 -5.41 14.56 11.56
C GLU A 50 -6.02 13.93 10.32
N ILE A 51 -5.27 13.91 9.21
CA ILE A 51 -5.67 13.24 7.96
C ILE A 51 -6.03 11.78 8.21
N GLY A 52 -5.19 11.04 8.92
CA GLY A 52 -5.42 9.61 9.18
C GLY A 52 -6.64 9.37 10.06
N ALA A 53 -6.86 10.20 11.10
CA ALA A 53 -8.03 10.07 11.96
C ALA A 53 -9.33 10.41 11.22
N GLU A 54 -9.31 11.48 10.42
CA GLU A 54 -10.46 11.90 9.62
C GLU A 54 -10.82 10.84 8.57
N CYS A 55 -9.82 10.30 7.87
CA CYS A 55 -10.00 9.21 6.92
C CYS A 55 -10.67 7.99 7.58
N LEU A 56 -10.18 7.56 8.73
CA LEU A 56 -10.79 6.44 9.49
C LEU A 56 -12.22 6.75 9.92
N LEU A 57 -12.48 7.97 10.38
CA LEU A 57 -13.82 8.39 10.78
C LEU A 57 -14.79 8.41 9.60
N ARG A 58 -14.35 8.91 8.42
CA ARG A 58 -15.12 8.85 7.17
C ARG A 58 -15.44 7.41 6.80
N MET A 59 -14.44 6.52 6.81
CA MET A 59 -14.63 5.10 6.50
C MET A 59 -15.63 4.44 7.46
N MET A 60 -15.50 4.64 8.75
CA MET A 60 -16.39 4.06 9.76
C MET A 60 -17.81 4.62 9.69
N THR A 61 -17.96 5.88 9.27
CA THR A 61 -19.28 6.51 9.15
C THR A 61 -20.00 6.04 7.89
N THR A 62 -19.30 6.04 6.74
CA THR A 62 -19.87 5.65 5.44
C THR A 62 -20.01 4.13 5.30
N PHE A 63 -19.11 3.36 5.90
CA PHE A 63 -19.06 1.90 5.83
C PHE A 63 -19.03 1.28 7.24
N PRO A 64 -20.16 1.25 7.97
CA PRO A 64 -20.19 0.85 9.39
C PRO A 64 -19.64 -0.55 9.68
N GLY A 65 -19.69 -1.49 8.72
CA GLY A 65 -19.13 -2.83 8.87
C GLY A 65 -17.62 -2.83 9.18
N THR A 66 -16.90 -1.78 8.76
CA THR A 66 -15.46 -1.63 9.03
C THR A 66 -15.14 -1.41 10.51
N LYS A 67 -16.12 -0.97 11.33
CA LYS A 67 -15.94 -0.74 12.77
C LYS A 67 -15.59 -2.02 13.54
N THR A 68 -16.02 -3.18 13.04
CA THR A 68 -15.82 -4.49 13.70
C THR A 68 -14.35 -4.79 13.95
N TYR A 69 -13.45 -4.38 13.04
CA TYR A 69 -12.00 -4.55 13.18
C TYR A 69 -11.37 -3.69 14.28
N PHE A 70 -12.10 -2.69 14.79
CA PHE A 70 -11.63 -1.71 15.77
C PHE A 70 -12.40 -1.76 17.10
N ALA A 71 -13.15 -2.84 17.37
CA ALA A 71 -13.99 -2.96 18.57
C ALA A 71 -13.24 -2.77 19.91
N HIS A 72 -11.92 -2.92 19.90
CA HIS A 72 -11.05 -2.76 21.06
C HIS A 72 -10.50 -1.33 21.25
N LEU A 73 -10.85 -0.39 20.36
CA LEU A 73 -10.37 1.00 20.39
C LEU A 73 -11.50 1.98 20.65
N ASP A 74 -11.18 3.12 21.28
CA ASP A 74 -12.03 4.29 21.26
C ASP A 74 -12.06 4.89 19.85
N ILE A 75 -13.18 4.72 19.16
CA ILE A 75 -13.40 5.21 17.78
C ILE A 75 -14.26 6.48 17.73
N ARG A 76 -14.42 7.19 18.85
CA ARG A 76 -15.12 8.48 18.86
C ARG A 76 -14.33 9.54 18.08
N PRO A 77 -15.01 10.54 17.49
CA PRO A 77 -14.32 11.65 16.84
C PRO A 77 -13.25 12.25 17.75
N ARG A 78 -12.06 12.52 17.18
CA ARG A 78 -10.89 13.09 17.87
C ARG A 78 -10.27 12.21 18.97
N SER A 79 -10.62 10.92 19.06
CA SER A 79 -9.98 10.04 20.06
C SER A 79 -8.46 9.95 19.84
N PRO A 80 -7.66 9.83 20.92
CA PRO A 80 -6.22 9.61 20.81
C PRO A 80 -5.88 8.32 20.04
N HIS A 81 -6.73 7.30 20.16
CA HIS A 81 -6.55 6.01 19.47
C HIS A 81 -6.67 6.17 17.95
N LEU A 82 -7.69 6.89 17.46
CA LEU A 82 -7.84 7.17 16.03
C LEU A 82 -6.69 8.02 15.49
N ARG A 83 -6.26 9.05 16.22
CA ARG A 83 -5.11 9.88 15.82
C ARG A 83 -3.82 9.08 15.74
N SER A 84 -3.55 8.25 16.74
CA SER A 84 -2.35 7.40 16.77
C SER A 84 -2.36 6.35 15.66
N HIS A 85 -3.48 5.66 15.48
CA HIS A 85 -3.60 4.63 14.45
C HIS A 85 -3.61 5.21 13.03
N GLY A 86 -4.40 6.27 12.81
CA GLY A 86 -4.44 7.00 11.55
C GLY A 86 -3.07 7.52 11.13
N LYS A 87 -2.28 8.08 12.07
CA LYS A 87 -0.90 8.49 11.79
C LYS A 87 -0.05 7.33 11.26
N LYS A 88 -0.16 6.13 11.85
CA LYS A 88 0.60 4.96 11.38
C LYS A 88 0.24 4.57 9.95
N ILE A 89 -1.04 4.61 9.60
CA ILE A 89 -1.51 4.33 8.23
C ILE A 89 -0.92 5.35 7.25
N VAL A 90 -1.08 6.65 7.54
CA VAL A 90 -0.59 7.71 6.66
C VAL A 90 0.92 7.64 6.48
N LEU A 91 1.68 7.40 7.56
CA LEU A 91 3.13 7.26 7.47
C LEU A 91 3.57 6.02 6.69
N ALA A 92 2.88 4.89 6.81
CA ALA A 92 3.19 3.70 6.01
C ALA A 92 2.96 3.93 4.51
N ILE A 93 1.89 4.66 4.17
CA ILE A 93 1.61 5.07 2.79
C ILE A 93 2.70 6.05 2.32
N ALA A 94 2.93 7.14 3.05
CA ALA A 94 3.95 8.11 2.71
C ALA A 94 5.34 7.48 2.52
N GLU A 95 5.73 6.52 3.35
CA GLU A 95 7.00 5.81 3.20
C GLU A 95 7.08 5.03 1.88
N CYS A 96 6.01 4.32 1.50
CA CYS A 96 5.95 3.61 0.23
C CYS A 96 5.92 4.54 -1.00
N SER A 97 5.63 5.83 -0.82
CA SER A 97 5.65 6.80 -1.92
C SER A 97 7.06 7.24 -2.32
N LYS A 98 8.03 7.14 -1.41
CA LYS A 98 9.44 7.51 -1.67
C LYS A 98 10.13 6.53 -2.62
N ASP A 99 9.79 5.26 -2.50
CA ASP A 99 10.24 4.21 -3.40
C ASP A 99 9.13 3.20 -3.64
N ILE A 100 8.36 3.45 -4.69
CA ILE A 100 7.25 2.61 -5.12
C ILE A 100 7.73 1.22 -5.58
N SER A 101 8.97 1.10 -6.05
CA SER A 101 9.51 -0.16 -6.57
C SER A 101 9.79 -1.18 -5.46
N SER A 102 10.09 -0.72 -4.25
CA SER A 102 10.34 -1.55 -3.07
C SER A 102 9.10 -1.79 -2.21
N MET A 103 7.92 -1.32 -2.62
CA MET A 103 6.67 -1.40 -1.84
C MET A 103 6.33 -2.83 -1.37
N MET A 104 6.58 -3.85 -2.19
CA MET A 104 6.41 -5.26 -1.81
C MET A 104 7.25 -5.65 -0.59
N VAL A 105 8.50 -5.19 -0.55
CA VAL A 105 9.43 -5.46 0.55
C VAL A 105 9.04 -4.64 1.79
N THR A 106 8.77 -3.35 1.61
CA THR A 106 8.38 -2.42 2.68
C THR A 106 7.11 -2.86 3.39
N LEU A 107 6.13 -3.40 2.66
CA LEU A 107 4.83 -3.83 3.21
C LEU A 107 4.81 -5.29 3.69
N ALA A 108 5.86 -6.09 3.50
CA ALA A 108 5.84 -7.51 3.84
C ALA A 108 5.41 -7.85 5.29
N PRO A 109 5.83 -7.09 6.33
CA PRO A 109 5.34 -7.29 7.69
C PRO A 109 3.84 -6.96 7.82
N LEU A 110 3.39 -5.89 7.16
CA LEU A 110 1.99 -5.46 7.17
C LEU A 110 1.08 -6.43 6.43
N GLN A 111 1.50 -6.99 5.29
CA GLN A 111 0.77 -8.05 4.59
C GLN A 111 0.48 -9.22 5.53
N THR A 112 1.51 -9.69 6.25
CA THR A 112 1.40 -10.82 7.19
C THR A 112 0.46 -10.50 8.34
N LEU A 113 0.59 -9.30 8.91
CA LEU A 113 -0.28 -8.82 9.99
C LEU A 113 -1.73 -8.77 9.54
N HIS A 114 -2.01 -8.16 8.39
CA HIS A 114 -3.37 -8.00 7.90
C HIS A 114 -3.98 -9.34 7.51
N ALA A 115 -3.26 -10.18 6.75
CA ALA A 115 -3.76 -11.45 6.24
C ALA A 115 -4.02 -12.49 7.32
N TYR A 116 -3.04 -12.76 8.18
CA TYR A 116 -3.11 -13.94 9.05
C TYR A 116 -3.59 -13.62 10.45
N LYS A 117 -3.25 -12.44 10.98
CA LYS A 117 -3.57 -12.04 12.35
C LYS A 117 -4.87 -11.24 12.44
N LEU A 118 -5.01 -10.20 11.63
CA LEU A 118 -6.20 -9.33 11.66
C LEU A 118 -7.33 -9.87 10.77
N ARG A 119 -6.99 -10.63 9.71
CA ARG A 119 -7.92 -11.20 8.73
C ARG A 119 -8.90 -10.17 8.17
N ILE A 120 -8.35 -9.02 7.76
CA ILE A 120 -9.14 -7.95 7.16
C ILE A 120 -9.66 -8.42 5.80
N ASP A 121 -10.95 -8.29 5.51
CA ASP A 121 -11.44 -8.59 4.16
C ASP A 121 -10.76 -7.64 3.16
N PRO A 122 -10.10 -8.15 2.10
CA PRO A 122 -9.40 -7.33 1.12
C PRO A 122 -10.24 -6.22 0.48
N CYS A 123 -11.56 -6.36 0.42
CA CYS A 123 -12.47 -5.32 -0.08
C CYS A 123 -12.38 -4.03 0.74
N ASN A 124 -12.08 -4.12 2.04
CA ASN A 124 -11.97 -2.94 2.91
C ASN A 124 -10.76 -2.06 2.61
N PHE A 125 -9.70 -2.59 1.98
CA PHE A 125 -8.57 -1.76 1.57
C PHE A 125 -8.99 -0.73 0.52
N LYS A 126 -9.87 -1.11 -0.41
CA LYS A 126 -10.40 -0.18 -1.42
C LYS A 126 -11.26 0.92 -0.78
N LEU A 127 -12.04 0.58 0.25
CA LEU A 127 -12.83 1.56 1.00
C LEU A 127 -11.93 2.56 1.73
N LEU A 128 -10.84 2.07 2.35
CA LEU A 128 -9.83 2.92 2.97
C LEU A 128 -9.19 3.85 1.94
N CYS A 129 -8.72 3.32 0.81
CA CYS A 129 -8.11 4.11 -0.27
C CYS A 129 -9.05 5.22 -0.77
N HIS A 130 -10.33 4.91 -0.98
CA HIS A 130 -11.33 5.92 -1.35
C HIS A 130 -11.47 7.02 -0.28
N CYS A 131 -11.54 6.64 1.00
CA CYS A 131 -11.64 7.62 2.09
C CYS A 131 -10.38 8.49 2.21
N ILE A 132 -9.20 7.95 1.87
CA ILE A 132 -7.95 8.72 1.79
C ILE A 132 -8.06 9.76 0.67
N LEU A 133 -8.49 9.39 -0.53
CA LEU A 133 -8.67 10.32 -1.65
C LEU A 133 -9.62 11.47 -1.29
N VAL A 134 -10.76 11.14 -0.69
CA VAL A 134 -11.73 12.16 -0.22
C VAL A 134 -11.13 13.08 0.84
N THR A 135 -10.33 12.54 1.76
CA THR A 135 -9.67 13.34 2.80
C THR A 135 -8.62 14.26 2.20
N LEU A 136 -7.78 13.76 1.29
CA LEU A 136 -6.78 14.57 0.59
C LEU A 136 -7.44 15.71 -0.19
N ALA A 137 -8.49 15.42 -0.95
CA ALA A 137 -9.26 16.43 -1.69
C ALA A 137 -9.82 17.52 -0.77
N ALA A 138 -10.35 17.14 0.40
CA ALA A 138 -10.89 18.11 1.37
C ALA A 138 -9.84 19.02 2.00
N HIS A 139 -8.59 18.55 2.16
CA HIS A 139 -7.51 19.30 2.81
C HIS A 139 -6.65 20.10 1.83
N MET A 140 -6.56 19.66 0.58
CA MET A 140 -5.76 20.30 -0.45
C MET A 140 -6.57 21.25 -1.35
N GLY A 141 -7.91 21.10 -1.39
CA GLY A 141 -8.79 21.94 -2.21
C GLY A 141 -8.36 21.91 -3.68
N ASP A 142 -8.21 23.08 -4.28
CA ASP A 142 -7.85 23.24 -5.70
C ASP A 142 -6.47 22.67 -6.06
N GLU A 143 -5.59 22.45 -5.07
CA GLU A 143 -4.29 21.80 -5.32
C GLU A 143 -4.41 20.29 -5.61
N PHE A 144 -5.53 19.66 -5.25
CA PHE A 144 -5.81 18.27 -5.58
C PHE A 144 -6.58 18.17 -6.89
N ASP A 145 -5.92 18.60 -7.95
CA ASP A 145 -6.45 18.63 -9.30
C ASP A 145 -6.72 17.22 -9.88
N PRO A 146 -7.35 17.10 -11.07
CA PRO A 146 -7.61 15.80 -11.67
C PRO A 146 -6.36 14.94 -11.94
N VAL A 147 -5.21 15.56 -12.17
CA VAL A 147 -3.94 14.85 -12.41
C VAL A 147 -3.43 14.25 -11.10
N ALA A 148 -3.40 15.04 -10.02
CA ALA A 148 -3.07 14.60 -8.68
C ALA A 148 -4.00 13.49 -8.20
N HIS A 149 -5.30 13.62 -8.45
CA HIS A 149 -6.28 12.59 -8.12
C HIS A 149 -5.98 11.29 -8.87
N ALA A 150 -5.84 11.32 -10.20
CA ALA A 150 -5.58 10.12 -10.99
C ALA A 150 -4.27 9.42 -10.61
N ALA A 151 -3.21 10.20 -10.32
CA ALA A 151 -1.93 9.67 -9.85
C ALA A 151 -2.07 8.98 -8.49
N MET A 152 -2.74 9.64 -7.53
CA MET A 152 -2.93 9.11 -6.19
C MET A 152 -3.83 7.87 -6.17
N ASP A 153 -4.89 7.83 -7.00
CA ASP A 153 -5.77 6.66 -7.11
C ASP A 153 -5.04 5.43 -7.65
N LYS A 154 -4.23 5.61 -8.71
CA LYS A 154 -3.35 4.54 -9.25
C LYS A 154 -2.38 4.03 -8.19
N TYR A 155 -1.75 4.94 -7.45
CA TYR A 155 -0.83 4.60 -6.38
C TYR A 155 -1.49 3.84 -5.23
N LEU A 156 -2.62 4.33 -4.72
CA LEU A 156 -3.35 3.69 -3.62
C LEU A 156 -3.93 2.34 -4.05
N SER A 157 -4.32 2.18 -5.32
CA SER A 157 -4.72 0.90 -5.89
C SER A 157 -3.57 -0.11 -5.88
N ALA A 158 -2.36 0.30 -6.26
CA ALA A 158 -1.17 -0.54 -6.16
C ALA A 158 -0.83 -0.88 -4.70
N PHE A 159 -0.89 0.09 -3.79
CA PHE A 159 -0.68 -0.12 -2.35
C PHE A 159 -1.65 -1.15 -1.78
N ALA A 160 -2.95 -1.03 -2.08
CA ALA A 160 -3.97 -1.98 -1.64
C ALA A 160 -3.75 -3.37 -2.22
N ALA A 161 -3.39 -3.47 -3.50
CA ALA A 161 -3.10 -4.74 -4.15
C ALA A 161 -1.91 -5.46 -3.48
N VAL A 162 -0.82 -4.73 -3.21
CA VAL A 162 0.36 -5.24 -2.50
C VAL A 162 -0.02 -5.68 -1.08
N LEU A 163 -0.77 -4.88 -0.33
CA LEU A 163 -1.17 -5.24 1.04
C LEU A 163 -2.04 -6.50 1.10
N ALA A 164 -2.82 -6.75 0.03
CA ALA A 164 -3.67 -7.91 -0.12
C ALA A 164 -2.97 -9.15 -0.75
N GLU A 165 -1.68 -9.08 -1.06
CA GLU A 165 -1.03 -10.16 -1.84
C GLU A 165 -1.07 -11.52 -1.15
N LYS A 166 -0.92 -11.55 0.18
CA LYS A 166 -0.92 -12.80 0.98
C LYS A 166 -2.30 -13.45 1.20
N TYR A 167 -3.36 -12.88 0.61
CA TYR A 167 -4.71 -13.45 0.65
C TYR A 167 -5.02 -14.32 -0.58
N ARG A 168 -4.14 -14.31 -1.58
CA ARG A 168 -4.20 -15.14 -2.79
C ARG A 168 -3.32 -16.38 -2.63
#